data_AF-A0A7M5XLB6-F1
#
_entry.id   AF-A0A7M5XLB6-F1
#
_cell.length_a   1.000
_cell.length_b   1.000
_cell.length_c   1.000
_cell.angle_alpha   90.00
_cell.angle_beta   90.00
_cell.angle_gamma   90.00
#
_symmetry.space_group_name_H-M   'P 1'
#
loop_
_entity.id
_entity.type
_entity.pdbx_description
1 polymer ?
#
loop_
_entity_poly.entity_id
_entity_poly.type
_entity_poly.pdbx_seq_one_letter_code
_entity_poly.pdbx_strand_id
1 'polypeptide(L)'
;MAEENEGYKFYKEVLGSPKHVLAPMVDQSELPFRKMSRELGVHLCYTPMWHAGIFSRDPKYRKLVIEHCPDDRPLLFQFCANDPEKFADACELAEPHCDGVDLNLGCPQVIAARGHYGAFLMEEWERVENI
;
A
#
# COMPACT_ATOMS: atom_id res chain seq x y z
N MET A 1 -16.31 -7.03 28.88
CA MET A 1 -16.42 -6.54 27.49
C MET A 1 -15.04 -6.70 26.90
N ALA A 2 -14.89 -7.46 25.81
CA ALA A 2 -13.58 -7.65 25.18
C ALA A 2 -13.10 -6.29 24.65
N GLU A 3 -11.82 -5.95 24.88
CA GLU A 3 -11.20 -4.79 24.26
C GLU A 3 -11.34 -4.90 22.74
N GLU A 4 -11.78 -3.83 22.11
CA GLU A 4 -11.89 -3.76 20.67
C GLU A 4 -10.49 -3.73 20.06
N ASN A 5 -10.19 -4.68 19.18
CA ASN A 5 -8.90 -4.79 18.49
C ASN A 5 -8.57 -3.46 17.78
N GLU A 6 -7.37 -2.92 18.01
CA GLU A 6 -6.91 -1.64 17.47
C GLU A 6 -7.03 -1.57 15.94
N GLY A 7 -6.78 -2.68 15.23
CA GLY A 7 -6.97 -2.77 13.78
C GLY A 7 -8.43 -2.63 13.36
N TYR A 8 -9.37 -3.17 14.14
CA TYR A 8 -10.80 -3.00 13.85
C TYR A 8 -11.28 -1.57 14.14
N LYS A 9 -10.69 -0.92 15.15
CA LYS A 9 -10.88 0.50 15.42
C LYS A 9 -10.34 1.36 14.28
N PHE A 10 -9.12 1.11 13.80
CA PHE A 10 -8.54 1.77 12.63
C PHE A 10 -9.42 1.64 11.38
N TYR A 11 -9.89 0.42 11.08
CA TYR A 11 -10.81 0.17 9.96
C TYR A 11 -12.10 1.00 10.04
N LYS A 12 -12.69 1.14 11.24
CA LYS A 12 -13.94 1.88 11.42
C LYS A 12 -13.76 3.39 11.47
N GLU A 13 -12.78 3.86 12.23
CA GLU A 13 -12.62 5.28 12.57
C GLU A 13 -11.73 6.03 11.58
N VAL A 14 -10.68 5.38 11.06
CA VAL A 14 -9.73 6.01 10.12
C VAL A 14 -10.15 5.73 8.68
N LEU A 15 -10.37 4.46 8.32
CA LEU A 15 -10.76 4.10 6.95
C LEU A 15 -12.25 4.29 6.65
N GLY A 16 -13.09 4.49 7.67
CA GLY A 16 -14.52 4.77 7.49
C GLY A 16 -15.36 3.56 7.06
N SER A 17 -14.93 2.34 7.39
CA SER A 17 -15.64 1.09 7.03
C SER A 17 -15.95 0.94 5.52
N PRO A 18 -14.94 0.98 4.65
CA PRO A 18 -15.14 0.99 3.20
C PRO A 18 -15.81 -0.30 2.71
N LYS A 19 -16.71 -0.15 1.72
CA LYS A 19 -17.43 -1.25 1.05
C LYS A 19 -17.01 -1.41 -0.40
N HIS A 20 -16.67 -0.28 -1.05
CA HIS A 20 -16.12 -0.25 -2.40
C HIS A 20 -14.67 0.20 -2.30
N VAL A 21 -13.77 -0.68 -2.70
CA VAL A 21 -12.32 -0.49 -2.60
C VAL A 21 -11.73 -0.57 -3.99
N LEU A 22 -11.02 0.46 -4.42
CA LEU A 22 -10.25 0.43 -5.65
C LEU A 22 -8.94 -0.33 -5.44
N ALA A 23 -8.75 -1.40 -6.19
CA ALA A 23 -7.56 -2.24 -6.12
C ALA A 23 -6.28 -1.51 -6.60
N PRO A 24 -5.11 -1.89 -6.08
CA PRO A 24 -3.82 -1.41 -6.57
C PRO A 24 -3.53 -1.98 -7.97
N MET A 25 -3.20 -1.11 -8.92
CA MET A 25 -2.93 -1.49 -10.31
C MET A 25 -1.79 -0.63 -10.86
N VAL A 26 -0.68 -1.27 -11.23
CA VAL A 26 0.47 -0.61 -11.87
C VAL A 26 0.05 -0.04 -13.23
N ASP A 27 0.45 1.21 -13.49
CA ASP A 27 0.10 1.99 -14.69
C ASP A 27 -1.41 2.25 -14.86
N GLN A 28 -2.19 2.22 -13.76
CA GLN A 28 -3.63 2.47 -13.78
C GLN A 28 -4.15 3.23 -12.56
N SER A 29 -3.78 2.85 -11.33
CA SER A 29 -4.34 3.44 -10.11
C SER A 29 -3.62 4.72 -9.66
N GLU A 30 -3.11 5.53 -10.59
CA GLU A 30 -2.56 6.86 -10.35
C GLU A 30 -3.65 7.87 -9.93
N LEU A 31 -3.24 9.05 -9.44
CA LEU A 31 -4.17 10.02 -8.85
C LEU A 31 -5.36 10.36 -9.74
N PRO A 32 -5.22 10.63 -11.06
CA PRO A 32 -6.38 10.95 -11.90
C PRO A 32 -7.45 9.85 -11.90
N PHE A 33 -7.04 8.58 -11.96
CA PHE A 33 -7.96 7.46 -11.96
C PHE A 33 -8.60 7.24 -10.59
N ARG A 34 -7.84 7.43 -9.50
CA ARG A 34 -8.39 7.37 -8.14
C ARG A 34 -9.43 8.48 -7.91
N LYS A 35 -9.17 9.70 -8.40
CA LYS A 35 -10.13 10.81 -8.31
C LYS A 35 -11.43 10.52 -9.05
N MET A 36 -11.34 10.05 -10.29
CA MET A 36 -12.52 9.61 -11.06
C MET A 36 -13.28 8.50 -10.31
N SER A 37 -12.56 7.53 -9.73
CA SER A 37 -13.17 6.43 -8.98
C SER A 37 -13.91 6.92 -7.73
N ARG A 38 -13.39 7.95 -7.05
CA ARG A 38 -14.06 8.58 -5.90
C ARG A 38 -15.36 9.29 -6.30
N GLU A 39 -15.35 10.00 -7.44
CA GLU A 39 -16.56 10.62 -7.99
C GLU A 39 -17.65 9.58 -8.32
N LEU A 40 -17.24 8.33 -8.60
CA LEU A 40 -18.13 7.19 -8.84
C LEU A 40 -18.51 6.40 -7.58
N GLY A 41 -18.14 6.86 -6.39
CA GLY A 41 -18.55 6.26 -5.12
C GLY A 41 -17.62 5.19 -4.55
N VAL A 42 -16.34 5.16 -4.95
CA VAL A 42 -15.31 4.38 -4.25
C VAL A 42 -14.97 5.01 -2.91
N HIS A 43 -14.89 4.18 -1.86
CA HIS A 43 -14.67 4.65 -0.48
C HIS A 43 -13.19 4.68 -0.11
N LEU A 44 -12.42 3.69 -0.56
CA LEU A 44 -11.00 3.52 -0.27
C LEU A 44 -10.25 3.22 -1.56
N CYS A 45 -9.10 3.86 -1.75
CA CYS A 45 -8.24 3.59 -2.89
C CYS A 45 -6.86 3.11 -2.45
N TYR A 46 -6.18 2.39 -3.34
CA TYR A 46 -4.77 2.04 -3.21
C TYR A 46 -3.96 2.76 -4.29
N THR A 47 -2.71 3.11 -3.97
CA THR A 47 -1.73 3.48 -5.00
C THR A 47 -1.38 2.30 -5.91
N PRO A 48 -0.65 2.52 -7.02
CA PRO A 48 0.08 1.44 -7.65
C PRO A 48 1.01 0.73 -6.65
N MET A 49 1.44 -0.48 -7.00
CA MET A 49 2.43 -1.21 -6.23
C MET A 49 3.83 -0.60 -6.43
N TRP A 50 4.48 -0.19 -5.35
CA TRP A 50 5.82 0.40 -5.40
C TRP A 50 6.87 -0.47 -4.73
N HIS A 51 8.11 -0.46 -5.23
CA HIS A 51 9.17 -1.25 -4.62
C HIS A 51 9.76 -0.52 -3.41
N ALA A 52 9.57 -1.04 -2.19
CA ALA A 52 10.00 -0.40 -0.93
C ALA A 52 11.49 -0.01 -0.97
N GLY A 53 12.37 -0.96 -1.31
CA GLY A 53 13.81 -0.69 -1.37
C GLY A 53 14.26 0.36 -2.40
N ILE A 54 13.48 0.63 -3.45
CA ILE A 54 13.76 1.72 -4.41
C ILE A 54 13.20 3.03 -3.85
N PHE A 55 11.97 3.00 -3.33
CA PHE A 55 11.30 4.13 -2.69
C PHE A 55 12.11 4.74 -1.54
N SER A 56 12.70 3.91 -0.68
CA SER A 56 13.52 4.38 0.45
C SER A 56 14.83 5.01 -0.03
N ARG A 57 15.53 4.37 -0.98
CA ARG A 57 16.88 4.74 -1.42
C ARG A 57 16.93 5.89 -2.42
N ASP A 58 15.93 6.03 -3.30
CA ASP A 58 15.96 7.00 -4.40
C ASP A 58 14.92 8.12 -4.20
N PRO A 59 15.34 9.31 -3.72
CA PRO A 59 14.45 10.45 -3.55
C PRO A 59 13.80 10.95 -4.84
N LYS A 60 14.44 10.74 -6.00
CA LYS A 60 13.87 11.16 -7.29
C LYS A 60 12.71 10.24 -7.67
N TYR A 61 12.91 8.92 -7.52
CA TYR A 61 11.84 7.94 -7.70
C TYR A 61 10.69 8.19 -6.71
N ARG A 62 11.01 8.38 -5.42
CA ARG A 62 10.01 8.69 -4.39
C ARG A 62 9.18 9.92 -4.73
N LYS A 63 9.82 11.01 -5.16
CA LYS A 63 9.11 12.23 -5.58
C LYS A 63 8.21 12.02 -6.80
N LEU A 64 8.57 11.12 -7.71
CA LEU A 64 7.77 10.80 -8.89
C LEU A 64 6.50 10.02 -8.54
N VAL A 65 6.58 9.09 -7.59
CA VAL A 65 5.48 8.17 -7.27
C VAL A 65 4.55 8.68 -6.17
N ILE A 66 5.00 9.63 -5.34
CA ILE A 66 4.14 10.30 -4.36
C ILE A 66 3.26 11.31 -5.11
N GLU A 67 2.07 10.85 -5.47
CA GLU A 67 1.03 11.65 -6.08
C GLU A 67 -0.27 11.47 -5.29
N HIS A 68 -0.72 12.53 -4.62
CA HIS A 68 -1.92 12.53 -3.77
C HIS A 68 -2.44 13.97 -3.61
N CYS A 69 -3.69 14.10 -3.18
CA CYS A 69 -4.28 15.38 -2.78
C CYS A 69 -5.20 15.19 -1.57
N PRO A 70 -5.61 16.25 -0.86
CA PRO A 70 -6.49 16.13 0.32
C PRO A 70 -7.78 15.34 0.05
N ASP A 71 -8.37 15.47 -1.14
CA ASP A 71 -9.60 14.76 -1.53
C ASP A 71 -9.36 13.28 -1.89
N ASP A 72 -8.11 12.83 -1.94
CA ASP A 72 -7.75 11.45 -2.26
C ASP A 72 -7.58 10.60 -0.99
N ARG A 73 -8.41 10.81 0.04
CA ARG A 73 -8.38 10.04 1.30
C ARG A 73 -9.74 9.40 1.61
N PRO A 74 -9.78 8.22 2.25
CA PRO A 74 -8.63 7.43 2.72
C PRO A 74 -7.85 6.75 1.58
N LEU A 75 -6.54 6.64 1.72
CA LEU A 75 -5.61 6.06 0.75
C LEU A 75 -4.64 5.08 1.43
N LEU A 76 -4.47 3.89 0.85
CA LEU A 76 -3.43 2.95 1.24
C LEU A 76 -2.27 2.95 0.23
N PHE A 77 -1.05 3.05 0.73
CA PHE A 77 0.16 2.99 -0.09
C PHE A 77 0.63 1.54 -0.17
N GLN A 78 0.56 0.93 -1.35
CA GLN A 78 0.98 -0.46 -1.50
C GLN A 78 2.46 -0.56 -1.86
N PHE A 79 3.19 -1.39 -1.12
CA PHE A 79 4.56 -1.75 -1.42
C PHE A 79 4.73 -3.23 -1.75
N CYS A 80 5.72 -3.54 -2.59
CA CYS A 80 6.38 -4.84 -2.55
C CYS A 80 7.69 -4.72 -1.78
N ALA A 81 7.94 -5.69 -0.90
CA ALA A 81 9.13 -5.76 -0.06
C ALA A 81 9.42 -7.22 0.30
N ASN A 82 10.64 -7.49 0.74
CA ASN A 82 11.09 -8.78 1.27
C ASN A 82 12.19 -8.63 2.34
N ASP A 83 12.39 -7.39 2.79
CA ASP A 83 13.42 -6.95 3.70
C ASP A 83 12.72 -6.01 4.72
N PRO A 84 12.65 -6.41 6.00
CA PRO A 84 11.91 -5.66 7.01
C PRO A 84 12.39 -4.24 7.20
N GLU A 85 13.71 -4.03 7.24
CA GLU A 85 14.31 -2.71 7.46
C GLU A 85 13.95 -1.77 6.30
N LYS A 86 14.09 -2.24 5.06
CA LYS A 86 13.72 -1.44 3.89
C LYS A 86 12.23 -1.13 3.82
N PHE A 87 11.38 -2.05 4.30
CA PHE A 87 9.94 -1.83 4.35
C PHE A 87 9.58 -0.80 5.42
N ALA A 88 10.13 -0.91 6.62
CA ALA A 88 9.96 0.07 7.69
C ALA A 88 10.38 1.49 7.24
N ASP A 89 11.56 1.62 6.62
CA ASP A 89 12.02 2.89 6.05
C ASP A 89 11.02 3.46 5.03
N ALA A 90 10.47 2.61 4.16
CA ALA A 90 9.50 3.03 3.15
C ALA A 90 8.18 3.50 3.78
N CYS A 91 7.73 2.83 4.84
CA CYS A 91 6.54 3.17 5.60
C CYS A 91 6.67 4.55 6.27
N GLU A 92 7.79 4.82 6.97
CA GLU A 92 8.04 6.14 7.58
C GLU A 92 8.03 7.27 6.53
N LEU A 93 8.63 7.01 5.36
CA LEU A 93 8.66 7.97 4.26
C LEU A 93 7.30 8.16 3.57
N ALA A 94 6.40 7.19 3.67
CA ALA A 94 5.06 7.25 3.07
C ALA A 94 4.00 7.81 4.03
N GLU A 95 4.20 7.70 5.35
CA GLU A 95 3.25 8.08 6.40
C GLU A 95 2.57 9.44 6.16
N PRO A 96 3.27 10.54 5.77
CA PRO A 96 2.60 11.83 5.56
C PRO A 96 1.62 11.86 4.38
N HIS A 97 1.66 10.85 3.51
CA HIS A 97 1.03 10.85 2.20
C HIS A 97 -0.15 9.88 2.08
N CYS A 98 -0.38 9.02 3.08
CA CYS A 98 -1.44 8.02 3.09
C CYS A 98 -2.11 7.91 4.47
N ASP A 99 -3.13 7.08 4.58
CA ASP A 99 -3.81 6.75 5.84
C ASP A 99 -3.40 5.38 6.38
N GLY A 100 -2.69 4.59 5.56
CA GLY A 100 -2.07 3.33 5.94
C GLY A 100 -1.19 2.77 4.82
N VAL A 101 -0.46 1.72 5.14
CA VAL A 101 0.44 1.00 4.23
C VAL A 101 -0.05 -0.42 4.02
N ASP A 102 0.23 -0.98 2.85
CA ASP A 102 -0.11 -2.35 2.50
C ASP A 102 1.10 -3.09 1.93
N LEU A 103 1.27 -4.36 2.30
CA LEU A 103 2.30 -5.24 1.78
C LEU A 103 1.70 -6.16 0.72
N ASN A 104 2.18 -6.04 -0.51
CA ASN A 104 1.78 -6.92 -1.59
C ASN A 104 2.35 -8.32 -1.38
N LEU A 105 1.46 -9.27 -1.06
CA LEU A 105 1.73 -10.70 -0.97
C LEU A 105 1.02 -11.50 -2.09
N GLY A 106 0.57 -10.82 -3.14
CA GLY A 106 -0.32 -11.40 -4.15
C GLY A 106 0.22 -11.42 -5.58
N CYS A 107 1.21 -10.58 -5.92
CA CYS A 107 1.68 -10.45 -7.30
C CYS A 107 2.34 -11.75 -7.79
N PRO A 108 1.82 -12.41 -8.84
CA PRO A 108 2.37 -13.66 -9.37
C PRO A 108 3.30 -13.44 -10.57
N GLN A 109 3.58 -12.19 -10.95
CA GLN A 109 4.33 -11.88 -12.15
C GLN A 109 5.80 -12.34 -12.05
N VAL A 110 6.42 -12.61 -13.20
CA VAL A 110 7.82 -13.07 -13.28
C VAL A 110 8.79 -12.08 -12.61
N ILE A 111 8.49 -10.78 -12.62
CA ILE A 111 9.32 -9.78 -11.95
C ILE A 111 9.28 -9.93 -10.42
N ALA A 112 8.14 -10.33 -9.86
CA ALA A 112 7.99 -10.64 -8.44
C ALA A 112 8.74 -11.91 -8.05
N ALA A 113 8.73 -12.94 -8.91
CA ALA A 113 9.55 -14.13 -8.71
C ALA A 113 11.04 -13.80 -8.67
N ARG A 114 11.52 -12.99 -9.62
CA ARG A 114 12.94 -12.57 -9.71
C ARG A 114 13.36 -11.69 -8.54
N GLY A 115 12.47 -10.83 -8.07
CA GLY A 115 12.73 -9.93 -6.95
C GLY A 115 12.44 -10.55 -5.58
N HIS A 116 11.89 -11.76 -5.54
CA HIS A 116 11.48 -12.48 -4.33
C HIS A 116 10.53 -11.69 -3.44
N TYR A 117 9.40 -11.24 -4.00
CA TYR A 117 8.32 -10.54 -3.29
C TYR A 117 6.95 -10.99 -3.83
N GLY A 118 5.84 -10.45 -3.32
CA GLY A 118 4.51 -10.79 -3.81
C GLY A 118 4.12 -12.21 -3.40
N ALA A 119 3.47 -12.95 -4.31
CA ALA A 119 2.98 -14.31 -4.02
C ALA A 119 4.09 -15.29 -3.62
N PHE A 120 5.34 -15.00 -3.97
CA PHE A 120 6.49 -15.85 -3.70
C PHE A 120 6.97 -15.78 -2.24
N LEU A 121 6.39 -14.89 -1.42
CA LEU A 121 6.61 -14.87 0.03
C LEU A 121 5.63 -15.76 0.80
N MET A 122 4.54 -16.22 0.16
CA MET A 122 3.46 -16.95 0.84
C MET A 122 3.85 -18.34 1.33
N GLU A 123 5.00 -18.86 0.90
CA GLU A 123 5.58 -20.11 1.42
C GLU A 123 6.56 -19.85 2.58
N GLU A 124 6.92 -18.59 2.84
CA GLU A 124 7.93 -18.15 3.82
C GLU A 124 7.30 -17.35 4.97
N TRP A 125 6.40 -17.99 5.73
CA TRP A 125 5.64 -17.33 6.81
C TRP A 125 6.50 -16.61 7.84
N GLU A 126 7.63 -17.21 8.26
CA GLU A 126 8.56 -16.58 9.20
C GLU A 126 9.15 -15.28 8.61
N ARG A 127 9.40 -15.23 7.30
CA ARG A 127 9.84 -13.99 6.65
C ARG A 127 8.72 -12.95 6.64
N VAL A 128 7.50 -13.35 6.30
CA VAL A 128 6.34 -12.44 6.29
C VAL A 128 6.05 -11.87 7.68
N GLU A 129 6.17 -12.68 8.73
CA GLU A 129 6.01 -12.25 10.13
C GLU A 129 7.07 -11.24 10.56
N ASN A 130 8.28 -11.34 10.01
CA ASN A 130 9.37 -10.44 10.33
C ASN A 130 9.36 -9.13 9.52
N ILE A 131 8.59 -9.04 8.42
CA ILE A 131 8.44 -7.82 7.60
C ILE A 131 7.45 -6.88 8.26
#